data_AF-G0QTU1-F1
#
_entry.id   AF-G0QTU1-F1
#
_cell.length_a   1.000
_cell.length_b   1.000
_cell.length_c   1.000
_cell.angle_alpha   90.00
_cell.angle_beta   90.00
_cell.angle_gamma   90.00
#
_symmetry.space_group_name_H-M   'P 1'
#
loop_
_entity.id
_entity.type
_entity.pdbx_description
1 polymer ?
#
loop_
_entity_poly.entity_id
_entity_poly.type
_entity_poly.pdbx_seq_one_letter_code
_entity_poly.pdbx_strand_id
1 'polypeptide(L)'
;MMKQRLQDQFQELVFVLKKDKYLGLCYTQKQLNSNFIEKQYIFFYQQFQFLFFDAITWIIPPAMPIFFAICQSMALVRLGYSHIIAVDPSQTVVASEIKLMCFDKTGTLTKNNMDVIGFCDFNIGELITKLPNQIKEEKQKALLYAFGTCHGVYLVEGEHLGDELDVKMVEFSGFKIRKSSTCKLEAFNDNLLLKVIKQWEFESQFQRMGCLVQDQNGKNYAFVKGSPELVITGNMLIDIQQISNQKLLKDILQNTFVFARCKPEQKTEIIYMHQTLFKQKIGMIGDGANDCSAIKQADLGVSFCEADASFSAPFSYQKKSINCLPIILAEGRCVLTNMIECYRLLCYCQCFQICSIYYITL
;
A
#
# COMPACT_ATOMS: atom_id res chain seq x y z
N MET A 1 29.31 -50.94 -17.30
CA MET A 1 28.11 -50.42 -18.00
C MET A 1 28.13 -48.90 -18.21
N MET A 2 28.20 -48.05 -17.17
CA MET A 2 28.22 -46.57 -17.35
C MET A 2 29.50 -46.05 -18.03
N LYS A 3 30.67 -46.64 -17.70
CA LYS A 3 31.96 -46.35 -18.36
C LYS A 3 31.99 -46.71 -19.84
N GLN A 4 31.36 -47.82 -20.23
CA GLN A 4 31.27 -48.25 -21.63
C GLN A 4 30.31 -47.35 -22.42
N ARG A 5 29.15 -46.98 -21.86
CA ARG A 5 28.24 -46.02 -22.49
C ARG A 5 28.86 -44.63 -22.69
N LEU A 6 29.68 -44.18 -21.73
CA LEU A 6 30.47 -42.94 -21.87
C LEU A 6 31.56 -43.07 -22.95
N GLN A 7 32.22 -44.22 -23.07
CA GLN A 7 33.19 -44.48 -24.14
C GLN A 7 32.53 -44.53 -25.52
N ASP A 8 31.35 -45.15 -25.64
CA ASP A 8 30.62 -45.25 -26.90
C ASP A 8 30.06 -43.89 -27.34
N GLN A 9 29.53 -43.09 -26.41
CA GLN A 9 29.11 -41.70 -26.69
C GLN A 9 30.29 -40.79 -27.03
N PHE A 10 31.46 -40.98 -26.41
CA PHE A 10 32.69 -40.28 -26.80
C PHE A 10 33.18 -40.70 -28.19
N GLN A 11 33.06 -41.99 -28.55
CA GLN A 11 33.40 -42.45 -29.91
C GLN A 11 32.46 -41.90 -30.97
N GLU A 12 31.16 -41.77 -30.68
CA GLU A 12 30.21 -41.08 -31.56
C GLU A 12 30.52 -39.59 -31.70
N LEU A 13 30.87 -38.90 -30.61
CA LEU A 13 31.27 -37.48 -30.67
C LEU A 13 32.54 -37.26 -31.51
N VAL A 14 33.52 -38.15 -31.36
CA VAL A 14 34.76 -38.18 -32.15
C VAL A 14 34.48 -38.55 -33.63
N PHE A 15 33.48 -39.38 -33.89
CA PHE A 15 33.06 -39.75 -35.24
C PHE A 15 32.32 -38.62 -35.96
N VAL A 16 31.51 -37.83 -35.24
CA VAL A 16 30.86 -36.62 -35.76
C VAL A 16 31.90 -35.55 -36.08
N LEU A 17 32.90 -35.35 -35.22
CA LEU A 17 34.01 -34.41 -35.46
C LEU A 17 34.96 -34.86 -36.60
N LYS A 18 34.98 -36.15 -36.94
CA LYS A 18 35.69 -36.67 -38.14
C LYS A 18 35.00 -36.28 -39.46
N LYS A 19 33.75 -35.86 -39.41
CA LYS A 19 32.95 -35.54 -40.61
C LYS A 19 33.20 -34.13 -41.14
N ASP A 20 33.74 -33.24 -40.30
CA ASP A 20 34.14 -31.90 -40.71
C ASP A 20 35.57 -31.88 -41.25
N LYS A 21 35.69 -31.32 -42.44
CA LYS A 21 36.78 -31.29 -43.44
C LYS A 21 38.20 -30.90 -42.99
N TYR A 22 38.56 -30.94 -41.70
CA TYR A 22 39.90 -30.54 -41.23
C TYR A 22 40.87 -31.69 -40.95
N LEU A 23 40.46 -32.96 -41.11
CA LEU A 23 41.37 -34.12 -41.05
C LEU A 23 42.04 -34.47 -42.40
N GLY A 24 41.99 -33.57 -43.38
CA GLY A 24 42.59 -33.75 -44.70
C GLY A 24 44.12 -33.61 -44.75
N LEU A 25 44.80 -33.24 -43.65
CA LEU A 25 46.24 -32.94 -43.67
C LEU A 25 47.12 -33.85 -42.79
N CYS A 26 46.54 -34.77 -42.01
CA CYS A 26 47.33 -35.51 -41.00
C CYS A 26 47.52 -37.01 -41.27
N TYR A 27 47.19 -37.52 -42.46
CA TYR A 27 47.41 -38.94 -42.78
C TYR A 27 48.58 -39.24 -43.74
N THR A 28 49.40 -38.23 -44.06
CA THR A 28 50.57 -38.40 -44.96
C THR A 28 51.92 -38.17 -44.27
N GLN A 29 52.05 -38.42 -42.97
CA GLN A 29 53.37 -38.49 -42.33
C GLN A 29 53.40 -39.50 -41.18
N LYS A 30 53.72 -40.75 -41.53
CA LYS A 30 54.45 -41.68 -40.66
C LYS A 30 55.62 -40.89 -40.03
N GLN A 31 55.70 -40.85 -38.70
CA GLN A 31 56.71 -40.16 -37.85
C GLN A 31 56.43 -38.70 -37.44
N LEU A 32 55.45 -38.48 -36.56
CA LEU A 32 55.46 -37.29 -35.70
C LEU A 32 55.51 -37.76 -34.22
N ASN A 33 56.52 -37.27 -33.50
CA ASN A 33 56.84 -37.56 -32.10
C ASN A 33 55.60 -37.61 -31.19
N SER A 34 55.59 -38.51 -30.19
CA SER A 34 54.57 -38.57 -29.12
C SER A 34 54.32 -37.21 -28.46
N ASN A 35 55.37 -36.41 -28.29
CA ASN A 35 55.31 -35.05 -27.75
C ASN A 35 54.53 -34.05 -28.64
N PHE A 36 54.39 -34.31 -29.94
CA PHE A 36 53.66 -33.46 -30.88
C PHE A 36 52.15 -33.72 -30.81
N ILE A 37 51.76 -34.99 -30.65
CA ILE A 37 50.36 -35.40 -30.48
C ILE A 37 49.83 -34.92 -29.11
N GLU A 38 50.60 -35.06 -28.04
CA GLU A 38 50.21 -34.52 -26.72
C GLU A 38 50.02 -33.00 -26.74
N LYS A 39 50.91 -32.25 -27.40
CA LYS A 39 50.77 -30.80 -27.54
C LYS A 39 49.53 -30.40 -28.33
N GLN A 40 49.19 -31.12 -29.40
CA GLN A 40 47.95 -30.87 -30.16
C GLN A 40 46.69 -31.20 -29.35
N TYR A 41 46.70 -32.26 -28.55
CA TYR A 41 45.58 -32.59 -27.65
C TYR A 41 45.39 -31.54 -26.56
N ILE A 42 46.47 -31.07 -25.94
CA ILE A 42 46.42 -30.00 -24.94
C ILE A 42 45.90 -28.70 -25.57
N PHE A 43 46.34 -28.36 -26.78
CA PHE A 43 45.85 -27.18 -27.51
C PHE A 43 44.35 -27.27 -27.82
N PHE A 44 43.87 -28.43 -28.27
CA PHE A 44 42.44 -28.64 -28.56
C PHE A 44 41.58 -28.57 -27.28
N TYR A 45 42.09 -29.14 -26.18
CA TYR A 45 41.41 -29.10 -24.88
C TYR A 45 41.34 -27.67 -24.32
N GLN A 46 42.42 -26.90 -24.46
CA GLN A 46 42.43 -25.48 -24.09
C GLN A 46 41.43 -24.68 -24.93
N GLN A 47 41.38 -24.87 -26.25
CA GLN A 47 40.39 -24.22 -27.11
C GLN A 47 38.95 -24.56 -26.73
N PHE A 48 38.67 -25.83 -26.40
CA PHE A 48 37.33 -26.24 -25.95
C PHE A 48 36.95 -25.58 -24.61
N GLN A 49 37.90 -25.45 -23.68
CA GLN A 49 37.68 -24.75 -22.42
C GLN A 49 37.38 -23.26 -22.64
N PHE A 50 38.15 -22.58 -23.50
CA PHE A 50 37.89 -21.17 -23.83
C PHE A 50 36.52 -20.98 -24.48
N LEU A 51 36.15 -21.84 -25.44
CA LEU A 51 34.85 -21.78 -26.10
C LEU A 51 33.68 -22.00 -25.11
N PHE A 52 33.85 -22.89 -24.13
CA PHE A 52 32.85 -23.13 -23.09
C PHE A 52 32.67 -21.92 -22.16
N PHE A 53 33.76 -21.28 -21.72
CA PHE A 53 33.68 -20.08 -20.90
C PHE A 53 33.16 -18.87 -21.68
N ASP A 54 33.50 -18.75 -22.96
CA ASP A 54 32.97 -17.71 -23.84
C ASP A 54 31.46 -17.88 -24.07
N ALA A 55 30.99 -19.11 -24.25
CA ALA A 55 29.56 -19.41 -24.37
C ALA A 55 28.78 -19.03 -23.09
N ILE A 56 29.32 -19.33 -21.90
CA ILE A 56 28.72 -18.91 -20.62
C ILE A 56 28.65 -17.38 -20.54
N THR A 57 29.72 -16.70 -20.94
CA THR A 57 29.80 -15.23 -20.93
C THR A 57 28.74 -14.59 -21.82
N TRP A 58 28.37 -15.24 -22.92
CA TRP A 58 27.37 -14.70 -23.85
C TRP A 58 25.92 -15.02 -23.49
N ILE A 59 25.68 -15.97 -22.60
CA ILE A 59 24.33 -16.27 -22.10
C ILE A 59 23.80 -15.14 -21.23
N ILE A 60 24.66 -14.47 -20.45
CA ILE A 60 24.24 -13.38 -19.56
C ILE A 60 24.61 -12.05 -20.20
N PRO A 61 23.64 -11.19 -20.58
CA PRO A 61 23.98 -9.95 -21.25
C PRO A 61 24.62 -9.02 -20.22
N PRO A 62 25.91 -8.63 -20.37
CA PRO A 62 26.59 -7.82 -19.36
C PRO A 62 25.97 -6.42 -19.22
N ALA A 63 25.26 -5.96 -20.26
CA ALA A 63 24.54 -4.68 -20.28
C ALA A 63 23.19 -4.70 -19.55
N MET A 64 22.67 -5.88 -19.16
CA MET A 64 21.33 -6.02 -18.57
C MET A 64 21.13 -5.16 -17.30
N PRO A 65 22.05 -5.15 -16.31
CA PRO A 65 21.87 -4.33 -15.11
C PRO A 65 21.81 -2.83 -15.43
N ILE A 66 22.59 -2.39 -16.43
CA ILE A 66 22.64 -0.99 -16.86
C ILE A 66 21.30 -0.59 -17.49
N PHE A 67 20.74 -1.42 -18.38
CA PHE A 67 19.43 -1.16 -18.99
C PHE A 67 18.32 -1.08 -17.94
N PHE A 68 18.29 -2.01 -16.99
CA PHE A 68 17.29 -2.00 -15.93
C PHE A 68 17.41 -0.76 -15.04
N ALA A 69 18.63 -0.35 -14.69
CA ALA A 69 18.86 0.88 -13.95
C ALA A 69 18.33 2.11 -14.72
N ILE A 70 18.62 2.21 -16.02
CA ILE A 70 18.11 3.31 -16.87
C ILE A 70 16.58 3.33 -16.90
N CYS A 71 15.93 2.18 -17.07
CA CYS A 71 14.47 2.10 -17.07
C CYS A 71 13.85 2.61 -15.76
N GLN A 72 14.44 2.23 -14.61
CA GLN A 72 13.98 2.70 -13.29
C GLN A 72 14.26 4.19 -13.10
N SER A 73 15.45 4.68 -13.46
CA SER A 73 15.81 6.09 -13.32
C SER A 73 14.92 7.00 -14.17
N MET A 74 14.57 6.59 -15.39
CA MET A 74 13.64 7.33 -16.23
C MET A 74 12.24 7.42 -15.60
N ALA A 75 11.80 6.36 -14.91
CA ALA A 75 10.53 6.37 -14.20
C ALA A 75 10.53 7.35 -13.02
N LEU A 76 11.64 7.40 -12.27
CA LEU A 76 11.83 8.38 -11.20
C LEU A 76 11.70 9.82 -11.70
N VAL A 77 12.30 10.12 -12.86
CA VAL A 77 12.18 11.45 -13.48
C VAL A 77 10.72 11.76 -13.85
N ARG A 78 9.99 10.79 -14.42
CA ARG A 78 8.57 10.95 -14.79
C ARG A 78 7.67 11.14 -13.56
N LEU A 79 7.92 10.40 -12.49
CA LEU A 79 7.23 10.59 -11.20
C LEU A 79 7.51 11.97 -10.61
N GLY A 80 8.75 12.47 -10.76
CA GLY A 80 9.14 13.81 -10.37
C GLY A 80 8.32 14.91 -11.04
N TYR A 81 8.01 14.80 -12.34
CA TYR A 81 7.11 15.73 -13.04
C TYR A 81 5.68 15.71 -12.49
N SER A 82 5.27 14.61 -11.86
CA SER A 82 3.98 14.47 -11.17
C SER A 82 4.04 14.88 -9.69
N HIS A 83 5.12 15.50 -9.23
CA HIS A 83 5.37 15.88 -7.84
C HIS A 83 5.51 14.70 -6.86
N ILE A 84 5.85 13.52 -7.36
CA ILE A 84 6.10 12.33 -6.55
C ILE A 84 7.62 12.14 -6.45
N ILE A 85 8.15 12.25 -5.24
CA ILE A 85 9.56 12.03 -4.95
C ILE A 85 9.72 10.55 -4.62
N ALA A 86 10.66 9.90 -5.30
CA ALA A 86 11.00 8.51 -5.07
C ALA A 86 12.49 8.41 -4.72
N VAL A 87 12.80 7.80 -3.59
CA VAL A 87 14.19 7.70 -3.09
C VAL A 87 14.88 6.45 -3.64
N ASP A 88 14.12 5.37 -3.81
CA ASP A 88 14.64 4.07 -4.25
C ASP A 88 14.07 3.68 -5.64
N PRO A 89 14.91 3.59 -6.68
CA PRO A 89 14.49 3.17 -8.02
C PRO A 89 13.87 1.77 -8.07
N SER A 90 14.32 0.84 -7.23
CA SER A 90 13.85 -0.55 -7.25
C SER A 90 12.38 -0.66 -6.82
N GLN A 91 11.91 0.28 -6.01
CA GLN A 91 10.54 0.34 -5.51
C GLN A 91 9.52 0.63 -6.62
N THR A 92 9.95 1.19 -7.75
CA THR A 92 9.08 1.34 -8.94
C THR A 92 8.67 -0.01 -9.50
N VAL A 93 9.56 -1.01 -9.48
CA VAL A 93 9.23 -2.36 -9.94
C VAL A 93 8.29 -3.04 -8.94
N VAL A 94 8.53 -2.88 -7.64
CA VAL A 94 7.66 -3.46 -6.60
C VAL A 94 6.22 -2.92 -6.73
N ALA A 95 6.06 -1.63 -7.06
CA ALA A 95 4.75 -1.03 -7.30
C ALA A 95 3.93 -1.74 -8.39
N SER A 96 4.56 -2.42 -9.34
CA SER A 96 3.87 -3.15 -10.40
C SER A 96 3.12 -4.40 -9.91
N GLU A 97 3.58 -4.98 -8.79
CA GLU A 97 3.11 -6.27 -8.28
C GLU A 97 2.08 -6.15 -7.16
N ILE A 98 1.85 -4.93 -6.65
CA ILE A 98 0.95 -4.67 -5.53
C ILE A 98 -0.47 -5.15 -5.83
N LYS A 99 -1.02 -5.94 -4.90
CA LYS A 99 -2.37 -6.52 -4.97
C LYS A 99 -3.34 -5.92 -3.97
N LEU A 100 -2.84 -5.47 -2.83
CA LEU A 100 -3.64 -4.87 -1.76
C LEU A 100 -3.01 -3.54 -1.34
N MET A 101 -3.83 -2.49 -1.21
CA MET A 101 -3.43 -1.21 -0.65
C MET A 101 -4.12 -1.00 0.68
N CYS A 102 -3.33 -0.79 1.73
CA CYS A 102 -3.79 -0.37 3.04
C CYS A 102 -3.77 1.17 3.11
N PHE A 103 -4.85 1.75 3.62
CA PHE A 103 -4.99 3.19 3.76
C PHE A 103 -5.14 3.53 5.24
N ASP A 104 -4.34 4.48 5.73
CA ASP A 104 -4.70 5.13 6.98
C ASP A 104 -5.92 6.05 6.77
N LYS A 105 -6.72 6.24 7.81
CA LYS A 105 -7.93 7.06 7.72
C LYS A 105 -7.61 8.54 7.89
N THR A 106 -7.06 8.90 9.04
CA THR A 106 -6.94 10.29 9.49
C THR A 106 -5.70 10.92 8.86
N GLY A 107 -5.86 12.06 8.19
CA GLY A 107 -4.76 12.72 7.47
C GLY A 107 -4.48 12.14 6.09
N THR A 108 -5.00 10.94 5.79
CA THR A 108 -4.79 10.27 4.49
C THR A 108 -6.06 10.20 3.64
N LEU A 109 -7.11 9.51 4.09
CA LEU A 109 -8.41 9.49 3.40
C LEU A 109 -9.26 10.70 3.76
N THR A 110 -9.22 11.10 5.03
CA THR A 110 -9.97 12.25 5.54
C THR A 110 -9.03 13.40 5.83
N LYS A 111 -9.50 14.63 5.62
CA LYS A 111 -8.85 15.81 6.20
C LYS A 111 -8.87 15.67 7.72
N ASN A 112 -7.89 16.29 8.40
CA ASN A 112 -7.86 16.31 9.86
C ASN A 112 -9.01 17.11 10.47
N ASN A 113 -9.70 17.91 9.65
CA ASN A 113 -10.83 18.71 10.08
C ASN A 113 -12.11 17.89 9.97
N MET A 114 -12.91 17.86 11.03
CA MET A 114 -14.27 17.35 10.96
C MET A 114 -15.24 18.40 10.41
N ASP A 115 -16.24 17.93 9.68
CA ASP A 115 -17.33 18.75 9.19
C ASP A 115 -18.64 17.98 9.28
N VAL A 116 -19.73 18.69 9.58
CA VAL A 116 -21.07 18.08 9.67
C VAL A 116 -21.75 18.31 8.32
N ILE A 117 -21.75 17.27 7.49
CA ILE A 117 -22.36 17.33 6.15
C ILE A 117 -23.89 17.33 6.23
N GLY A 118 -24.45 16.68 7.26
CA GLY A 118 -25.89 16.52 7.41
C GLY A 118 -26.27 15.44 8.42
N PHE A 119 -27.57 15.16 8.52
CA PHE A 119 -28.10 14.03 9.28
C PHE A 119 -28.96 13.14 8.39
N CYS A 120 -29.05 11.86 8.73
CA CYS A 120 -29.88 10.88 8.03
C CYS A 120 -30.90 10.31 9.03
N ASP A 121 -32.19 10.41 8.71
CA ASP A 121 -33.22 9.66 9.44
C ASP A 121 -33.24 8.22 8.93
N PHE A 122 -33.23 7.26 9.86
CA PHE A 122 -33.27 5.82 9.58
C PHE A 122 -34.41 5.43 8.63
N ASN A 123 -35.51 6.19 8.63
CA ASN A 123 -36.68 5.90 7.79
C ASN A 123 -36.57 6.46 6.36
N ILE A 124 -35.72 7.47 6.15
CA ILE A 124 -35.68 8.25 4.90
C ILE A 124 -34.52 7.78 4.02
N GLY A 125 -33.40 7.36 4.61
CA GLY A 125 -32.22 6.89 3.86
C GLY A 125 -31.50 7.98 3.05
N GLU A 126 -32.07 9.18 2.96
CA GLU A 126 -31.48 10.34 2.30
C GLU A 126 -30.74 11.24 3.29
N LEU A 127 -29.60 11.76 2.85
CA LEU A 127 -28.77 12.69 3.61
C LEU A 127 -29.37 14.10 3.55
N ILE A 128 -29.83 14.61 4.69
CA ILE A 128 -30.35 15.97 4.81
C ILE A 128 -29.18 16.90 5.14
N THR A 129 -28.75 17.68 4.16
CA THR A 129 -27.54 18.53 4.23
C THR A 129 -27.78 19.94 4.79
N LYS A 130 -29.04 20.37 4.86
CA LYS A 130 -29.43 21.66 5.45
C LYS A 130 -30.52 21.43 6.46
N LEU A 131 -30.35 22.01 7.66
CA LEU A 131 -31.44 22.09 8.62
C LEU A 131 -32.58 22.92 8.00
N PRO A 132 -33.83 22.42 7.98
CA PRO A 132 -34.93 23.16 7.42
C PRO A 132 -35.19 24.44 8.23
N ASN A 133 -35.27 25.58 7.55
CA ASN A 133 -35.61 26.89 8.16
C ASN A 133 -36.98 26.89 8.86
N GLN A 134 -37.84 25.92 8.56
CA GLN A 134 -39.12 25.68 9.22
C GLN A 134 -39.17 24.23 9.71
N ILE A 135 -39.12 24.06 11.03
CA ILE A 135 -39.27 22.76 11.69
C ILE A 135 -40.75 22.37 11.62
N LYS A 136 -41.11 21.50 10.68
CA LYS A 136 -42.50 21.03 10.52
C LYS A 136 -42.81 19.77 11.32
N GLU A 137 -41.79 18.96 11.62
CA GLU A 137 -41.94 17.69 12.32
C GLU A 137 -41.28 17.67 13.71
N GLU A 138 -41.94 17.04 14.68
CA GLU A 138 -41.44 16.92 16.06
C GLU A 138 -40.11 16.14 16.14
N LYS A 139 -39.86 15.20 15.21
CA LYS A 139 -38.59 14.47 15.10
C LYS A 139 -37.43 15.36 14.66
N GLN A 140 -37.64 16.21 13.66
CA GLN A 140 -36.64 17.17 13.20
C GLN A 140 -36.32 18.19 14.30
N LYS A 141 -37.33 18.59 15.09
CA LYS A 141 -37.17 19.42 16.28
C LYS A 141 -36.26 18.74 17.32
N ALA A 142 -36.51 17.47 17.62
CA ALA A 142 -35.72 16.70 18.58
C ALA A 142 -34.26 16.50 18.12
N LEU A 143 -34.02 16.24 16.83
CA LEU A 143 -32.67 16.14 16.27
C LEU A 143 -31.92 17.48 16.37
N LEU A 144 -32.55 18.59 15.97
CA LEU A 144 -31.96 19.92 16.10
C LEU A 144 -31.60 20.22 17.57
N TYR A 145 -32.49 19.86 18.51
CA TYR A 145 -32.22 20.03 19.93
C TYR A 145 -31.03 19.18 20.38
N ALA A 146 -30.95 17.92 19.92
CA ALA A 146 -29.81 17.05 20.21
C ALA A 146 -28.49 17.62 19.70
N PHE A 147 -28.44 18.15 18.48
CA PHE A 147 -27.23 18.80 17.91
C PHE A 147 -26.76 20.00 18.74
N GLY A 148 -27.69 20.85 19.18
CA GLY A 148 -27.38 22.07 19.95
C GLY A 148 -27.20 21.86 21.45
N THR A 149 -27.38 20.66 22.00
CA THR A 149 -27.33 20.43 23.47
C THR A 149 -26.59 19.18 23.93
N CYS A 150 -26.44 18.16 23.08
CA CYS A 150 -25.76 16.91 23.43
C CYS A 150 -24.28 16.97 23.01
N HIS A 151 -23.52 17.89 23.60
CA HIS A 151 -22.11 18.13 23.27
C HIS A 151 -21.30 18.64 24.46
N GLY A 152 -19.98 18.43 24.44
CA GLY A 152 -19.03 18.92 25.45
C GLY A 152 -18.55 20.36 25.26
N VAL A 153 -19.06 21.10 24.26
CA VAL A 153 -18.59 22.46 23.94
C VAL A 153 -18.85 23.47 25.06
N TYR A 154 -17.86 24.32 25.31
CA TYR A 154 -17.94 25.49 26.19
C TYR A 154 -17.46 26.75 25.46
N LEU A 155 -17.87 27.92 25.95
CA LEU A 155 -17.50 29.22 25.38
C LEU A 155 -16.41 29.88 26.24
N VAL A 156 -15.26 30.20 25.64
CA VAL A 156 -14.19 30.99 26.27
C VAL A 156 -13.81 32.10 25.32
N GLU A 157 -13.78 33.35 25.79
CA GLU A 157 -13.37 34.53 25.00
C GLU A 157 -14.14 34.74 23.68
N GLY A 158 -15.34 34.17 23.57
CA GLY A 158 -16.18 34.26 22.37
C GLY A 158 -15.97 33.15 21.35
N GLU A 159 -15.04 32.23 21.60
CA GLU A 159 -14.79 31.05 20.77
C GLU A 159 -15.38 29.77 21.39
N HIS A 160 -15.85 28.88 20.51
CA HIS A 160 -16.34 27.55 20.89
C HIS A 160 -15.14 26.60 21.06
N LEU A 161 -14.96 26.08 22.28
CA LEU A 161 -13.92 25.13 22.63
C LEU A 161 -14.52 23.79 23.04
N GLY A 162 -13.91 22.71 22.58
CA GLY A 162 -14.36 21.34 22.80
C GLY A 162 -13.79 20.41 21.73
N ASP A 163 -14.25 19.17 21.70
CA ASP A 163 -13.94 18.26 20.60
C ASP A 163 -14.42 18.86 19.27
N GLU A 164 -13.61 18.74 18.21
CA GLU A 164 -13.94 19.37 16.91
C GLU A 164 -15.31 18.96 16.36
N LEU A 165 -15.73 17.71 16.58
CA LEU A 165 -17.05 17.22 16.16
C LEU A 165 -18.15 18.00 16.86
N ASP A 166 -17.98 18.22 18.17
CA ASP A 166 -18.95 18.86 19.04
C ASP A 166 -19.05 20.35 18.69
N VAL A 167 -17.93 21.00 18.40
CA VAL A 167 -17.91 22.39 17.89
C VAL A 167 -18.66 22.47 16.55
N LYS A 168 -18.37 21.57 15.61
CA LYS A 168 -19.04 21.55 14.30
C LYS A 168 -20.52 21.21 14.38
N MET A 169 -20.95 20.38 15.34
CA MET A 169 -22.36 20.11 15.62
C MET A 169 -23.10 21.39 16.05
N VAL A 170 -22.48 22.19 16.92
CA VAL A 170 -23.05 23.46 17.40
C VAL A 170 -23.13 24.46 16.25
N GLU A 171 -22.05 24.64 15.49
CA GLU A 171 -22.01 25.49 14.30
C GLU A 171 -23.07 25.09 13.27
N PHE A 172 -23.19 23.79 12.98
CA PHE A 172 -24.18 23.26 12.06
C PHE A 172 -25.61 23.54 12.54
N SER A 173 -25.87 23.38 13.84
CA SER A 173 -27.19 23.62 14.44
C SER A 173 -27.64 25.08 14.46
N GLY A 174 -26.70 26.02 14.32
CA GLY A 174 -26.94 27.46 14.45
C GLY A 174 -27.22 27.91 15.90
N PHE A 175 -27.03 27.04 16.90
CA PHE A 175 -27.17 27.42 18.30
C PHE A 175 -25.92 28.15 18.81
N LYS A 176 -26.15 29.14 19.66
CA LYS A 176 -25.12 29.78 20.49
C LYS A 176 -25.23 29.27 21.91
N ILE A 177 -24.10 29.21 22.59
CA ILE A 177 -23.98 28.61 23.92
C ILE A 177 -23.67 29.70 24.94
N ARG A 178 -24.33 29.66 26.10
CA ARG A 178 -24.02 30.51 27.25
C ARG A 178 -23.99 29.70 28.55
N LYS A 179 -23.13 30.10 29.47
CA LYS A 179 -23.12 29.58 30.84
C LYS A 179 -24.21 30.26 31.67
N SER A 180 -25.04 29.47 32.33
CA SER A 180 -26.10 29.95 33.24
C SER A 180 -25.79 29.57 34.68
N SER A 181 -26.37 30.29 35.64
CA SER A 181 -26.26 29.97 37.07
C SER A 181 -27.24 28.88 37.51
N THR A 182 -28.29 28.64 36.72
CA THR A 182 -29.41 27.74 37.09
C THR A 182 -29.32 26.35 36.46
N CYS A 183 -28.52 26.20 35.40
CA CYS A 183 -28.34 24.95 34.67
C CYS A 183 -26.91 24.86 34.14
N LYS A 184 -26.48 23.68 33.70
CA LYS A 184 -25.10 23.46 33.25
C LYS A 184 -24.76 24.33 32.04
N LEU A 185 -25.70 24.45 31.11
CA LEU A 185 -25.53 25.16 29.84
C LEU A 185 -26.88 25.64 29.31
N GLU A 186 -26.91 26.82 28.69
CA GLU A 186 -28.05 27.33 27.91
C GLU A 186 -27.65 27.38 26.43
N ALA A 187 -28.40 26.69 25.59
CA ALA A 187 -28.26 26.75 24.15
C ALA A 187 -29.41 27.58 23.59
N PHE A 188 -29.10 28.64 22.84
CA PHE A 188 -30.10 29.53 22.27
C PHE A 188 -29.88 29.80 20.78
N ASN A 189 -30.97 29.97 20.07
CA ASN A 189 -31.05 30.42 18.68
C ASN A 189 -32.16 31.48 18.59
N ASP A 190 -32.31 32.20 17.48
CA ASP A 190 -33.18 33.39 17.36
C ASP A 190 -34.62 33.19 17.85
N ASN A 191 -35.14 31.95 17.81
CA ASN A 191 -36.48 31.59 18.26
C ASN A 191 -36.53 30.54 19.40
N LEU A 192 -35.37 30.00 19.82
CA LEU A 192 -35.30 28.79 20.65
C LEU A 192 -34.36 28.97 21.84
N LEU A 193 -34.81 28.61 23.05
CA LEU A 193 -33.98 28.57 24.27
C LEU A 193 -34.11 27.20 24.96
N LEU A 194 -32.98 26.51 25.09
CA LEU A 194 -32.89 25.18 25.68
C LEU A 194 -31.99 25.22 26.91
N LYS A 195 -32.45 24.62 28.01
CA LYS A 195 -31.70 24.52 29.26
C LYS A 195 -31.18 23.10 29.46
N VAL A 196 -29.88 22.92 29.51
CA VAL A 196 -29.23 21.63 29.81
C VAL A 196 -29.15 21.46 31.33
N ILE A 197 -30.05 20.64 31.88
CA ILE A 197 -30.15 20.39 33.33
C ILE A 197 -28.98 19.54 33.81
N LYS A 198 -28.72 18.44 33.11
CA LYS A 198 -27.66 17.49 33.44
C LYS A 198 -27.02 16.95 32.17
N GLN A 199 -25.73 16.69 32.24
CA GLN A 199 -24.98 16.13 31.13
C GLN A 199 -24.02 15.09 31.69
N TRP A 200 -24.00 13.92 31.06
CA TRP A 200 -23.00 12.89 31.24
C TRP A 200 -21.95 13.05 30.15
N GLU A 201 -20.69 12.99 30.55
CA GLU A 201 -19.55 13.09 29.64
C GLU A 201 -19.42 11.81 28.81
N PHE A 202 -18.61 11.89 27.76
CA PHE A 202 -18.34 10.74 26.91
C PHE A 202 -17.51 9.71 27.66
N GLU A 203 -18.07 8.51 27.83
CA GLU A 203 -17.37 7.39 28.43
C GLU A 203 -16.88 6.43 27.34
N SER A 204 -15.55 6.30 27.21
CA SER A 204 -14.90 5.47 26.20
C SER A 204 -15.32 3.99 26.26
N GLN A 205 -15.64 3.47 27.45
CA GLN A 205 -16.09 2.09 27.63
C GLN A 205 -17.43 1.82 26.93
N PHE A 206 -18.34 2.80 26.97
CA PHE A 206 -19.69 2.66 26.41
C PHE A 206 -19.85 3.36 25.06
N GLN A 207 -18.81 4.06 24.61
CA GLN A 207 -18.77 4.84 23.38
C GLN A 207 -19.95 5.80 23.21
N ARG A 208 -20.43 6.38 24.30
CA ARG A 208 -21.62 7.22 24.31
C ARG A 208 -21.54 8.33 25.33
N MET A 209 -22.30 9.40 25.08
CA MET A 209 -22.60 10.45 26.05
C MET A 209 -24.09 10.79 26.00
N GLY A 210 -24.58 11.54 27.00
CA GLY A 210 -25.98 11.95 27.03
C GLY A 210 -26.25 13.22 27.82
N CYS A 211 -27.43 13.80 27.62
CA CYS A 211 -27.88 14.99 28.34
C CYS A 211 -29.39 15.01 28.58
N LEU A 212 -29.79 15.73 29.64
CA LEU A 212 -31.17 16.09 29.97
C LEU A 212 -31.38 17.56 29.68
N VAL A 213 -32.42 17.85 28.91
CA VAL A 213 -32.69 19.18 28.35
C VAL A 213 -34.14 19.56 28.62
N GLN A 214 -34.38 20.83 28.95
CA GLN A 214 -35.71 21.40 29.08
C GLN A 214 -35.91 22.51 28.04
N ASP A 215 -37.02 22.44 27.31
CA ASP A 215 -37.46 23.45 26.33
C ASP A 215 -38.18 24.61 27.03
N GLN A 216 -38.37 25.73 26.31
CA GLN A 216 -39.05 26.94 26.77
C GLN A 216 -40.45 26.68 27.32
N ASN A 217 -41.14 25.68 26.74
CA ASN A 217 -42.48 25.27 27.13
C ASN A 217 -42.49 24.34 28.36
N GLY A 218 -41.33 24.12 29.01
CA GLY A 218 -41.18 23.25 30.17
C GLY A 218 -41.10 21.75 29.85
N LYS A 219 -41.16 21.35 28.58
CA LYS A 219 -41.05 19.94 28.15
C LYS A 219 -39.60 19.45 28.28
N ASN A 220 -39.43 18.28 28.88
CA ASN A 220 -38.12 17.66 29.12
C ASN A 220 -37.78 16.63 28.04
N TYR A 221 -36.52 16.58 27.65
CA TYR A 221 -35.94 15.67 26.67
C TYR A 221 -34.69 15.01 27.23
N ALA A 222 -34.41 13.79 26.77
CA ALA A 222 -33.16 13.08 27.02
C ALA A 222 -32.53 12.73 25.68
N PHE A 223 -31.29 13.14 25.46
CA PHE A 223 -30.54 12.84 24.25
C PHE A 223 -29.30 12.00 24.56
N VAL A 224 -28.96 11.11 23.65
CA VAL A 224 -27.79 10.24 23.71
C VAL A 224 -27.13 10.20 22.34
N LYS A 225 -25.81 10.27 22.27
CA LYS A 225 -25.02 10.07 21.03
C LYS A 225 -23.89 9.07 21.28
N GLY A 226 -23.54 8.27 20.27
CA GLY A 226 -22.50 7.24 20.35
C GLY A 226 -22.24 6.49 19.04
N SER A 227 -21.33 5.53 19.07
CA SER A 227 -20.93 4.73 17.90
C SER A 227 -22.01 3.73 17.44
N PRO A 228 -22.20 3.52 16.11
CA PRO A 228 -23.21 2.60 15.57
C PRO A 228 -22.75 1.13 15.31
N GLU A 229 -21.48 0.79 15.58
CA GLU A 229 -20.85 -0.56 15.56
C GLU A 229 -21.09 -1.51 14.34
N LEU A 230 -20.07 -1.67 13.49
CA LEU A 230 -19.68 -2.92 12.79
C LEU A 230 -18.23 -2.77 12.26
N VAL A 231 -17.21 -2.93 13.14
CA VAL A 231 -15.78 -2.85 12.79
C VAL A 231 -14.95 -3.81 13.64
N ILE A 232 -13.94 -4.48 13.06
CA ILE A 232 -12.96 -5.24 13.84
C ILE A 232 -12.03 -4.26 14.56
N THR A 233 -12.07 -4.30 15.89
CA THR A 233 -11.24 -3.45 16.74
C THR A 233 -9.88 -4.08 16.99
N GLY A 234 -8.90 -3.27 17.38
CA GLY A 234 -7.56 -3.77 17.77
C GLY A 234 -7.58 -4.87 18.84
N ASN A 235 -8.52 -4.85 19.80
CA ASN A 235 -8.63 -5.91 20.81
C ASN A 235 -9.15 -7.22 20.19
N MET A 236 -10.16 -7.14 19.31
CA MET A 236 -10.68 -8.29 18.59
C MET A 236 -9.60 -8.94 17.70
N LEU A 237 -8.66 -8.14 17.17
CA LEU A 237 -7.52 -8.65 16.40
C LEU A 237 -6.61 -9.57 17.24
N ILE A 238 -6.37 -9.21 18.51
CA ILE A 238 -5.58 -10.02 19.45
C ILE A 238 -6.29 -11.34 19.74
N ASP A 239 -7.60 -11.29 19.97
CA ASP A 239 -8.40 -12.49 20.23
C ASP A 239 -8.41 -13.42 19.00
N ILE A 240 -8.51 -12.83 17.80
CA ILE A 240 -8.44 -13.56 16.51
C ILE A 240 -7.08 -14.24 16.31
N GLN A 241 -5.98 -13.62 16.73
CA GLN A 241 -4.64 -14.22 16.63
C GLN A 241 -4.44 -15.41 17.56
N GLN A 242 -5.14 -15.44 18.70
CA GLN A 242 -5.11 -16.58 19.63
C GLN A 242 -5.90 -17.79 19.10
N ILE A 243 -6.68 -17.62 18.03
CA ILE A 243 -7.41 -18.71 17.40
C ILE A 243 -6.42 -19.63 16.69
N SER A 244 -6.35 -20.88 17.14
CA SER A 244 -5.46 -21.91 16.57
C SER A 244 -5.85 -22.34 15.15
N ASN A 245 -7.10 -22.06 14.73
CA ASN A 245 -7.61 -22.41 13.42
C ASN A 245 -7.21 -21.38 12.34
N GLN A 246 -6.11 -21.65 11.64
CA GLN A 246 -5.62 -20.81 10.55
C GLN A 246 -6.61 -20.61 9.38
N LYS A 247 -7.54 -21.55 9.17
CA LYS A 247 -8.53 -21.41 8.10
C LYS A 247 -9.56 -20.33 8.43
N LEU A 248 -10.05 -20.33 9.66
CA LEU A 248 -10.97 -19.29 10.15
C LEU A 248 -10.30 -17.92 10.15
N LEU A 249 -9.04 -17.83 10.56
CA LEU A 249 -8.25 -16.59 10.51
C LEU A 249 -8.17 -16.02 9.08
N LYS A 250 -7.87 -16.88 8.10
CA LYS A 250 -7.84 -16.47 6.68
C LYS A 250 -9.20 -15.99 6.19
N ASP A 251 -10.27 -16.70 6.52
CA ASP A 251 -11.62 -16.32 6.10
C ASP A 251 -12.04 -14.97 6.71
N ILE A 252 -11.69 -14.70 7.97
CA ILE A 252 -11.96 -13.41 8.63
C ILE A 252 -11.16 -12.29 7.95
N LEU A 253 -9.84 -12.46 7.80
CA LEU A 253 -8.98 -11.44 7.17
C LEU A 253 -9.34 -11.18 5.71
N GLN A 254 -9.79 -12.19 4.98
CA GLN A 254 -10.20 -12.05 3.57
C GLN A 254 -11.49 -11.25 3.42
N ASN A 255 -12.42 -11.36 4.38
CA ASN A 255 -13.71 -10.68 4.34
C ASN A 255 -13.72 -9.34 5.12
N THR A 256 -12.62 -9.01 5.81
CA THR A 256 -12.51 -7.77 6.58
C THR A 256 -11.77 -6.70 5.79
N PHE A 257 -12.45 -5.56 5.57
CA PHE A 257 -11.89 -4.41 4.86
C PHE A 257 -11.57 -3.22 5.77
N VAL A 258 -12.11 -3.20 7.00
CA VAL A 258 -11.97 -2.08 7.93
C VAL A 258 -11.47 -2.57 9.27
N PHE A 259 -10.31 -2.04 9.68
CA PHE A 259 -9.72 -2.24 10.99
C PHE A 259 -9.71 -0.90 11.71
N ALA A 260 -10.32 -0.81 12.90
CA ALA A 260 -10.39 0.43 13.67
C ALA A 260 -9.75 0.31 15.05
N ARG A 261 -9.36 1.48 15.58
CA ARG A 261 -8.71 1.59 16.90
C ARG A 261 -7.48 0.68 17.04
N CYS A 262 -6.75 0.49 15.94
CA CYS A 262 -5.52 -0.29 15.93
C CYS A 262 -4.35 0.55 16.47
N LYS A 263 -3.56 -0.05 17.36
CA LYS A 263 -2.26 0.50 17.76
C LYS A 263 -1.26 0.41 16.59
N PRO A 264 -0.19 1.22 16.58
CA PRO A 264 0.85 1.17 15.53
C PRO A 264 1.42 -0.23 15.28
N GLU A 265 1.65 -1.01 16.34
CA GLU A 265 2.17 -2.38 16.23
C GLU A 265 1.17 -3.29 15.50
N GLN A 266 -0.12 -3.12 15.78
CA GLN A 266 -1.19 -3.92 15.18
C GLN A 266 -1.37 -3.61 13.69
N LYS A 267 -1.18 -2.35 13.26
CA LYS A 267 -1.18 -2.01 11.82
C LYS A 267 -0.09 -2.77 11.08
N THR A 268 1.10 -2.83 11.68
CA THR A 268 2.26 -3.54 11.15
C THR A 268 1.98 -5.05 11.04
N GLU A 269 1.34 -5.61 12.06
CA GLU A 269 0.97 -7.01 12.10
C GLU A 269 -0.11 -7.39 11.09
N ILE A 270 -1.10 -6.53 10.84
CA ILE A 270 -2.11 -6.73 9.78
C ILE A 270 -1.42 -6.91 8.42
N ILE A 271 -0.46 -6.04 8.09
CA ILE A 271 0.31 -6.14 6.84
C ILE A 271 1.09 -7.46 6.80
N TYR A 272 1.79 -7.81 7.88
CA TYR A 272 2.55 -9.05 7.95
C TYR A 272 1.68 -10.30 7.81
N MET A 273 0.50 -10.33 8.45
CA MET A 273 -0.46 -11.42 8.31
C MET A 273 -0.94 -11.56 6.88
N HIS A 274 -1.26 -10.45 6.20
CA HIS A 274 -1.69 -10.52 4.81
C HIS A 274 -0.55 -10.97 3.87
N GLN A 275 0.69 -10.52 4.11
CA GLN A 275 1.88 -10.93 3.35
C GLN A 275 2.14 -12.44 3.48
N THR A 276 2.10 -12.96 4.71
CA THR A 276 2.44 -14.37 4.99
C THR A 276 1.30 -15.35 4.66
N LEU A 277 0.06 -15.01 4.97
CA LEU A 277 -1.09 -15.90 4.80
C LEU A 277 -1.57 -16.00 3.35
N PHE A 278 -1.51 -14.89 2.60
CA PHE A 278 -1.99 -14.80 1.22
C PHE A 278 -0.86 -14.69 0.19
N LYS A 279 0.41 -14.53 0.60
CA LYS A 279 1.58 -14.43 -0.30
C LYS A 279 1.42 -13.37 -1.38
N GLN A 280 0.87 -12.22 -1.01
CA GLN A 280 0.62 -11.10 -1.91
C GLN A 280 1.42 -9.86 -1.47
N LYS A 281 1.76 -9.03 -2.45
CA LYS A 281 2.45 -7.76 -2.24
C LYS A 281 1.48 -6.69 -1.75
N ILE A 282 1.84 -6.03 -0.66
CA ILE A 282 0.99 -5.06 0.03
C ILE A 282 1.64 -3.68 -0.03
N GLY A 283 0.87 -2.68 -0.42
CA GLY A 283 1.24 -1.29 -0.27
C GLY A 283 0.52 -0.64 0.90
N MET A 284 1.14 0.37 1.52
CA MET A 284 0.51 1.19 2.53
C MET A 284 0.74 2.67 2.25
N ILE A 285 -0.30 3.48 2.47
CA ILE A 285 -0.21 4.93 2.50
C ILE A 285 -0.61 5.48 3.87
N GLY A 286 0.16 6.44 4.40
CA GLY A 286 -0.11 7.10 5.68
C GLY A 286 0.57 8.46 5.79
N ASP A 287 0.08 9.28 6.73
CA ASP A 287 0.53 10.66 6.99
C ASP A 287 1.10 10.82 8.42
N GLY A 288 0.81 9.88 9.33
CA GLY A 288 1.18 10.01 10.74
C GLY A 288 2.47 9.28 11.12
N ALA A 289 3.12 9.75 12.19
CA ALA A 289 4.23 9.02 12.83
C ALA A 289 3.84 7.58 13.27
N ASN A 290 2.55 7.38 13.56
CA ASN A 290 1.97 6.08 13.92
C ASN A 290 1.95 5.07 12.77
N ASP A 291 2.15 5.54 11.54
CA ASP A 291 2.12 4.70 10.34
C ASP A 291 3.52 4.30 9.87
N CYS A 292 4.57 4.91 10.42
CA CYS A 292 5.96 4.70 10.01
C CYS A 292 6.38 3.23 10.01
N SER A 293 6.02 2.46 11.05
CA SER A 293 6.37 1.04 11.14
C SER A 293 5.64 0.21 10.09
N ALA A 294 4.38 0.51 9.86
CA ALA A 294 3.53 -0.21 8.94
C ALA A 294 3.88 0.14 7.46
N ILE A 295 4.22 1.40 7.17
CA ILE A 295 4.76 1.86 5.87
C ILE A 295 6.09 1.16 5.56
N LYS A 296 6.96 0.96 6.57
CA LYS A 296 8.22 0.23 6.42
C LYS A 296 8.03 -1.28 6.24
N GLN A 297 7.01 -1.86 6.87
CA GLN A 297 6.70 -3.29 6.76
C GLN A 297 6.03 -3.63 5.42
N ALA A 298 5.30 -2.68 4.83
CA ALA A 298 4.70 -2.83 3.51
C ALA A 298 5.77 -3.06 2.43
N ASP A 299 5.42 -3.82 1.40
CA ASP A 299 6.28 -3.98 0.22
C ASP A 299 6.42 -2.66 -0.55
N LEU A 300 5.39 -1.82 -0.51
CA LEU A 300 5.38 -0.47 -1.09
C LEU A 300 4.88 0.54 -0.06
N GLY A 301 5.77 1.41 0.43
CA GLY A 301 5.39 2.51 1.32
C GLY A 301 5.17 3.82 0.57
N VAL A 302 4.08 4.53 0.89
CA VAL A 302 3.79 5.87 0.35
C VAL A 302 3.43 6.81 1.50
N SER A 303 3.89 8.05 1.42
CA SER A 303 3.53 9.10 2.38
C SER A 303 3.38 10.47 1.71
N PHE A 304 2.91 11.48 2.44
CA PHE A 304 2.92 12.87 1.98
C PHE A 304 4.20 13.59 2.44
N CYS A 305 4.72 14.55 1.67
CA CYS A 305 6.01 15.20 2.00
C CYS A 305 6.00 16.01 3.31
N GLU A 306 4.84 16.51 3.75
CA GLU A 306 4.70 17.23 5.02
C GLU A 306 4.51 16.28 6.23
N ALA A 307 4.46 14.96 5.97
CA ALA A 307 4.28 13.93 6.97
C ALA A 307 5.58 13.61 7.69
N ASP A 308 5.52 13.33 8.99
CA ASP A 308 6.62 12.68 9.73
C ASP A 308 6.97 11.31 9.14
N ALA A 309 6.00 10.66 8.47
CA ALA A 309 6.17 9.39 7.77
C ALA A 309 7.05 9.47 6.52
N SER A 310 7.32 10.67 5.98
CA SER A 310 8.08 10.87 4.75
C SER A 310 9.53 10.40 4.82
N PHE A 311 10.15 10.44 6.00
CA PHE A 311 11.49 9.90 6.22
C PHE A 311 11.57 8.37 6.10
N SER A 312 10.43 7.69 6.23
CA SER A 312 10.35 6.24 6.25
C SER A 312 9.81 5.64 4.95
N ALA A 313 9.18 6.44 4.09
CA ALA A 313 8.55 5.96 2.86
C ALA A 313 9.48 6.06 1.64
N PRO A 314 9.53 5.03 0.77
CA PRO A 314 10.27 5.12 -0.49
C PRO A 314 9.66 6.11 -1.49
N PHE A 315 8.35 6.36 -1.39
CA PHE A 315 7.64 7.37 -2.16
C PHE A 315 7.01 8.44 -1.25
N SER A 316 7.23 9.70 -1.61
CA SER A 316 6.71 10.86 -0.90
C SER A 316 6.04 11.80 -1.90
N TYR A 317 4.76 12.07 -1.72
CA TYR A 317 3.99 12.93 -2.60
C TYR A 317 3.87 14.34 -2.03
N GLN A 318 4.22 15.36 -2.82
CA GLN A 318 4.22 16.75 -2.33
C GLN A 318 2.81 17.31 -2.08
N LYS A 319 1.76 16.74 -2.68
CA LYS A 319 0.37 17.17 -2.48
C LYS A 319 -0.35 16.23 -1.52
N LYS A 320 -1.29 16.74 -0.73
CA LYS A 320 -2.16 15.93 0.16
C LYS A 320 -3.33 15.31 -0.61
N SER A 321 -3.03 14.36 -1.49
CA SER A 321 -4.05 13.63 -2.26
C SER A 321 -3.62 12.20 -2.57
N ILE A 322 -4.55 11.25 -2.46
CA ILE A 322 -4.34 9.84 -2.80
C ILE A 322 -4.19 9.56 -4.31
N ASN A 323 -4.36 10.58 -5.17
CA ASN A 323 -4.20 10.47 -6.62
C ASN A 323 -2.77 10.08 -7.05
N CYS A 324 -1.79 10.15 -6.15
CA CYS A 324 -0.45 9.62 -6.41
C CYS A 324 -0.44 8.10 -6.62
N LEU A 325 -1.35 7.35 -5.98
CA LEU A 325 -1.33 5.89 -6.03
C LEU A 325 -1.59 5.33 -7.44
N PRO A 326 -2.65 5.74 -8.18
CA PRO A 326 -2.82 5.32 -9.57
C PRO A 326 -1.60 5.63 -10.45
N ILE A 327 -0.96 6.79 -10.24
CA ILE A 327 0.22 7.20 -11.01
C ILE A 327 1.41 6.30 -10.71
N ILE A 328 1.72 6.05 -9.43
CA ILE A 328 2.81 5.16 -9.00
C ILE A 328 2.60 3.75 -9.54
N LEU A 329 1.39 3.20 -9.41
CA LEU A 329 1.08 1.84 -9.86
C LEU A 329 1.11 1.72 -11.39
N ALA A 330 0.63 2.73 -12.12
CA ALA A 330 0.70 2.76 -13.58
C ALA A 330 2.14 2.85 -14.07
N GLU A 331 2.95 3.71 -13.45
CA GLU A 331 4.36 3.86 -13.76
C GLU A 331 5.14 2.58 -13.47
N GLY A 332 4.89 1.93 -12.33
CA GLY A 332 5.51 0.66 -12.00
C GLY A 332 5.20 -0.43 -13.02
N ARG A 333 3.94 -0.55 -13.46
CA ARG A 333 3.56 -1.48 -14.54
C ARG A 333 4.24 -1.15 -15.86
N CYS A 334 4.34 0.14 -16.21
CA CYS A 334 5.08 0.58 -17.40
C CYS A 334 6.55 0.17 -17.34
N VAL A 335 7.22 0.38 -16.20
CA VAL A 335 8.62 -0.01 -15.99
C VAL A 335 8.79 -1.52 -16.14
N LEU A 336 7.93 -2.32 -15.51
CA LEU A 336 8.02 -3.77 -15.61
C LEU A 336 7.87 -4.25 -17.06
N THR A 337 6.89 -3.72 -17.80
CA THR A 337 6.71 -4.04 -19.22
C THR A 337 7.95 -3.66 -20.03
N ASN A 338 8.49 -2.46 -19.85
CA ASN A 338 9.69 -2.02 -20.55
C ASN A 338 10.91 -2.91 -20.24
N MET A 339 11.08 -3.31 -18.98
CA MET A 339 12.16 -4.24 -18.60
C MET A 339 12.01 -5.61 -19.26
N ILE A 340 10.80 -6.15 -19.32
CA ILE A 340 10.53 -7.43 -19.98
C ILE A 340 10.83 -7.33 -21.48
N GLU A 341 10.42 -6.24 -22.13
CA GLU A 341 10.70 -6.05 -23.56
C GLU A 341 12.20 -5.84 -23.84
N CYS A 342 12.89 -5.05 -23.01
CA CYS A 342 14.35 -4.91 -23.10
C CYS A 342 15.05 -6.25 -22.89
N TYR A 343 14.61 -7.06 -21.93
CA TYR A 343 15.14 -8.39 -21.70
C TYR A 343 14.94 -9.30 -22.91
N ARG A 344 13.73 -9.34 -23.48
CA ARG A 344 13.43 -10.10 -24.69
C ARG A 344 14.35 -9.71 -25.84
N LEU A 345 14.52 -8.41 -26.07
CA LEU A 345 15.42 -7.89 -27.10
C LEU A 345 16.87 -8.34 -26.88
N LEU A 346 17.37 -8.25 -25.64
CA LEU A 346 18.71 -8.70 -25.29
C LEU A 346 18.89 -10.20 -25.57
N CYS A 347 17.91 -11.03 -25.21
CA CYS A 347 17.93 -12.46 -25.52
C CYS A 347 17.96 -12.72 -27.03
N TYR A 348 17.17 -12.00 -27.83
CA TYR A 348 17.21 -12.13 -29.29
C TYR A 348 18.58 -11.76 -29.87
N CYS A 349 19.19 -10.66 -29.40
CA CYS A 349 20.54 -10.26 -29.80
C CYS A 349 21.58 -11.33 -29.46
N GLN A 350 21.50 -11.92 -28.27
CA GLN A 350 22.41 -12.99 -27.85
C GLN A 350 22.24 -14.25 -28.70
N CYS A 351 20.99 -14.68 -28.96
CA CYS A 351 20.74 -15.81 -29.85
C CYS A 351 21.34 -15.57 -31.23
N PHE A 352 21.15 -14.36 -31.79
CA PHE A 352 21.73 -14.00 -33.08
C PHE A 352 23.26 -14.03 -33.07
N GLN A 353 23.90 -13.51 -32.01
CA GLN A 353 25.36 -13.54 -31.84
C GLN A 353 25.90 -14.97 -31.74
N ILE A 354 25.25 -15.84 -30.96
CA ILE A 354 25.66 -17.24 -30.84
C ILE A 354 25.52 -17.96 -32.19
N CYS A 355 24.41 -17.75 -32.90
CA CYS A 355 24.19 -18.35 -34.21
C CYS A 355 25.20 -17.85 -35.26
N SER A 356 25.50 -16.55 -35.30
CA SER A 356 26.46 -16.00 -36.25
C SER A 356 27.87 -16.55 -36.03
N ILE A 357 28.26 -16.74 -34.77
CA ILE A 357 29.59 -17.24 -34.44
C ILE A 357 29.68 -18.73 -34.70
N TYR A 358 28.63 -19.49 -34.39
CA TYR A 358 28.53 -20.89 -34.80
C TYR A 358 28.68 -21.04 -36.32
N TYR A 359 28.01 -20.17 -37.10
CA TYR A 359 28.12 -20.16 -38.56
C TYR A 359 29.52 -19.79 -39.09
N ILE A 360 30.24 -18.87 -38.42
CA ILE A 360 31.61 -18.49 -38.78
C ILE A 360 32.62 -19.60 -38.40
N THR A 361 32.32 -20.38 -37.36
CA THR A 361 33.21 -21.42 -36.83
C THR A 361 33.07 -22.76 -37.56
N LEU A 362 31.90 -23.02 -38.17
CA LEU A 362 31.66 -24.10 -39.15
C LEU A 362 32.41 -23.81 -40.47
#